data_AF-A0A7G8VUJ7-F1
#
_entry.id   AF-A0A7G8VUJ7-F1
#
_cell.length_a   1.000
_cell.length_b   1.000
_cell.length_c   1.000
_cell.angle_alpha   90.00
_cell.angle_beta   90.00
_cell.angle_gamma   90.00
#
_symmetry.space_group_name_H-M   'P 1'
#
loop_
_entity.id
_entity.type
_entity.pdbx_description
1 polymer ?
#
loop_
_entity_poly.entity_id
_entity_poly.type
_entity_poly.pdbx_seq_one_letter_code
_entity_poly.pdbx_strand_id
1 'polypeptide(L)' 'MLRPKQVMARTGLARSTFYERQNPKGRYFDPTFPQARSLGEGSVGYLETEIDRWVAARPTARR' A
#
# COMPACT_ATOMS: atom_id res chain seq x y z
N MET A 1 9.02 4.14 8.95
CA MET A 1 7.78 3.32 8.92
C MET A 1 6.61 4.26 8.65
N LEU A 2 5.79 3.97 7.65
CA LEU A 2 4.77 4.88 7.13
C LEU A 2 3.38 4.59 7.70
N ARG A 3 2.61 5.64 7.99
CA ARG A 3 1.18 5.51 8.32
C ARG A 3 0.35 5.32 7.03
N PRO A 4 -0.87 4.75 7.11
CA PRO A 4 -1.75 4.59 5.95
C PRO A 4 -1.91 5.88 5.13
N LYS A 5 -2.03 7.04 5.79
CA LYS A 5 -2.10 8.36 5.13
C LYS A 5 -0.88 8.66 4.26
N GLN A 6 0.33 8.36 4.75
CA GLN A 6 1.57 8.61 4.01
C GLN A 6 1.72 7.64 2.84
N VAL A 7 1.32 6.38 3.04
CA VAL A 7 1.29 5.39 1.97
C VAL A 7 0.36 5.81 0.84
N MET A 8 -0.84 6.28 1.15
CA MET A 8 -1.79 6.77 0.14
C MET A 8 -1.21 7.96 -0.64
N ALA A 9 -0.53 8.88 0.05
CA ALA A 9 0.15 10.00 -0.61
C ALA A 9 1.30 9.54 -1.52
N ARG A 10 2.10 8.55 -1.11
CA ARG A 10 3.20 7.96 -1.91
C ARG A 10 2.70 7.19 -3.12
N THR A 11 1.64 6.40 -2.94
CA THR A 11 1.08 5.53 -3.98
C THR A 11 0.11 6.26 -4.91
N GLY A 12 -0.32 7.48 -4.55
CA GLY A 12 -1.32 8.24 -5.29
C GLY A 12 -2.71 7.62 -5.31
N LEU A 13 -2.97 6.63 -4.43
CA LEU A 13 -4.24 5.91 -4.38
C LEU A 13 -5.24 6.62 -3.48
N ALA A 14 -6.50 6.61 -3.90
CA ALA A 14 -7.61 6.96 -3.02
C ALA A 14 -7.75 5.95 -1.87
N ARG A 15 -8.32 6.40 -0.74
CA ARG A 15 -8.57 5.55 0.45
C ARG A 15 -9.25 4.23 0.11
N SER A 16 -10.33 4.28 -0.68
CA SER A 16 -11.10 3.08 -1.03
C SER A 16 -10.25 2.09 -1.83
N THR A 17 -9.53 2.56 -2.84
CA THR A 17 -8.64 1.73 -3.67
C THR A 17 -7.50 1.12 -2.86
N PHE A 18 -6.95 1.88 -1.90
CA PHE A 18 -5.91 1.42 -0.99
C PHE A 18 -6.37 0.25 -0.12
N TYR A 19 -7.58 0.31 0.43
CA TYR A 19 -8.14 -0.79 1.22
C TYR A 19 -8.60 -1.96 0.35
N GLU A 20 -9.17 -1.70 -0.83
CA GLU A 20 -9.54 -2.76 -1.78
C GLU A 20 -8.33 -3.56 -2.26
N ARG A 21 -7.19 -2.90 -2.50
CA ARG A 21 -5.92 -3.54 -2.86
C ARG A 21 -5.41 -4.51 -1.81
N GLN A 22 -5.64 -4.18 -0.53
CA GLN A 22 -5.26 -5.03 0.60
C GLN A 22 -6.32 -6.10 0.92
N ASN A 23 -7.55 -5.94 0.43
CA ASN A 23 -8.63 -6.86 0.72
C ASN A 23 -8.50 -8.10 -0.18
N PRO A 24 -8.19 -9.29 0.36
CA PRO A 24 -8.07 -10.53 -0.44
C PRO A 24 -9.38 -10.94 -1.11
N LYS A 25 -10.52 -10.41 -0.64
CA LYS A 25 -11.84 -10.64 -1.22
C LYS A 25 -12.22 -9.60 -2.28
N GLY A 26 -11.40 -8.56 -2.45
CA GLY A 26 -11.64 -7.48 -3.41
C GLY A 26 -11.25 -7.90 -4.82
N ARG A 27 -11.98 -7.42 -5.83
CA ARG A 27 -11.64 -7.64 -7.26
C ARG A 27 -10.24 -7.12 -7.63
N TYR A 28 -9.76 -6.13 -6.89
CA TYR A 28 -8.48 -5.46 -7.12
C TYR A 28 -7.40 -5.85 -6.12
N PHE A 29 -7.58 -6.98 -5.42
CA PHE A 29 -6.56 -7.50 -4.52
C PHE A 29 -5.23 -7.63 -5.25
N ASP A 30 -4.19 -7.07 -4.65
CA ASP A 30 -2.84 -7.16 -5.16
C ASP A 30 -1.94 -7.75 -4.08
N PRO A 31 -1.50 -9.01 -4.23
CA PRO A 31 -0.64 -9.66 -3.24
C PRO A 31 0.75 -9.02 -3.16
N THR A 32 1.15 -8.22 -4.16
CA THR A 32 2.40 -7.46 -4.13
C THR A 32 2.27 -6.15 -3.34
N PHE A 33 1.03 -5.74 -3.01
CA PHE A 33 0.79 -4.51 -2.27
C PHE A 33 1.25 -4.66 -0.82
N PRO A 34 1.98 -3.67 -0.28
CA PRO A 34 2.45 -3.72 1.10
C PRO A 34 1.30 -3.79 2.09
N GLN A 35 1.36 -4.79 2.97
CA GLN A 35 0.36 -5.01 4.00
C GLN A 35 0.67 -4.20 5.26
N ALA A 36 -0.39 -3.84 5.98
CA ALA A 36 -0.25 -3.22 7.30
C ALA A 36 0.49 -4.17 8.24
N ARG A 37 1.60 -3.71 8.82
CA ARG A 37 2.29 -4.39 9.92
C ARG A 37 1.86 -3.77 11.24
N SER A 38 1.42 -4.60 12.17
CA SER A 38 1.06 -4.17 13.53
C SER A 38 2.32 -3.74 14.27
N LEU A 39 2.36 -2.48 14.69
CA LEU A 39 3.47 -1.85 15.42
C LEU A 39 3.26 -1.81 16.95
N GLY A 40 2.11 -2.30 17.43
CA GLY A 40 1.70 -2.23 18.83
C GLY A 40 0.19 -2.04 18.96
N GLU A 41 -0.24 -1.55 20.13
CA GLU A 41 -1.63 -1.53 20.66
C GLU A 41 -2.62 -0.61 19.92
N GLY A 42 -2.64 -0.66 18.58
CA GLY A 42 -3.54 0.13 17.73
C GLY A 42 -2.81 0.90 16.63
N SER A 43 -1.49 0.78 16.54
CA SER A 43 -0.72 1.39 15.46
C SER A 43 -0.43 0.37 14.37
N VAL A 44 -0.89 0.66 13.16
CA VAL A 44 -0.42 -0.01 11.94
C VAL A 44 0.64 0.84 11.26
N GLY A 45 1.65 0.19 10.71
CA GLY A 45 2.72 0.80 9.95
C GLY A 45 3.04 -0.01 8.70
N TYR A 46 3.48 0.68 7.66
CA TYR A 46 3.92 0.10 6.42
C TYR A 46 5.42 0.31 6.27
N LEU A 47 6.13 -0.67 5.72
CA LEU A 47 7.54 -0.48 5.41
C LEU A 47 7.66 0.42 4.18
N GLU A 48 8.41 1.50 4.31
CA GLU A 48 8.68 2.41 3.20
C GLU A 48 9.36 1.67 2.05
N THR A 49 10.31 0.78 2.34
CA THR A 49 10.99 -0.03 1.32
C THR A 49 10.04 -0.94 0.54
N GLU A 50 8.99 -1.50 1.16
CA GLU A 50 7.99 -2.31 0.44
C GLU A 50 7.14 -1.43 -0.48
N ILE A 51 6.82 -0.21 -0.04
CA ILE A 51 6.06 0.78 -0.80
C ILE A 51 6.87 1.24 -2.01
N ASP A 52 8.11 1.68 -1.79
CA ASP A 52 9.03 2.10 -2.86
C ASP A 52 9.27 0.98 -3.85
N ARG A 53 9.51 -0.25 -3.37
CA ARG A 53 9.62 -1.42 -4.26
C ARG A 53 8.36 -1.67 -5.06
N TRP A 54 7.18 -1.56 -4.45
CA TRP A 54 5.91 -1.74 -5.16
C TRP A 54 5.65 -0.65 -6.20
N VAL A 55 5.95 0.62 -5.86
CA VAL A 55 5.85 1.74 -6.80
C VAL A 55 6.84 1.57 -7.95
N ALA A 56 8.08 1.13 -7.67
CA ALA A 56 9.12 0.90 -8.67
C ALA A 56 8.87 -0.37 -9.53
N ALA A 57 8.28 -1.41 -8.95
CA ALA A 57 7.97 -2.66 -9.63
C ALA A 57 6.78 -2.52 -10.58
N ARG A 58 5.88 -1.56 -10.32
CA ARG A 58 4.89 -1.17 -11.31
C ARG A 58 5.63 -0.46 -12.44
N PRO A 59 5.56 -0.94 -13.69
CA PRO A 59 5.92 -0.10 -14.79
C PRO A 59 4.94 1.07 -14.72
N THR A 60 5.42 2.24 -14.27
CA THR A 60 4.82 3.51 -14.66
C THR A 60 4.56 3.34 -16.14
N ALA A 61 3.28 3.29 -16.53
CA ALA A 61 2.91 3.19 -17.92
C ALA A 61 3.65 4.32 -18.61
N ARG A 62 4.75 3.96 -19.27
CA ARG A 62 5.63 4.87 -19.96
C ARG A 62 4.80 5.37 -21.13
N ARG A 63 4.20 6.55 -20.95
CA ARG A 63 3.67 7.34 -22.05
C ARG A 63 4.80 8.17 -22.63
#